data_AF-A8FEF2-F1
#
_entry.id   AF-A8FEF2-F1
#
_cell.length_a   1.000
_cell.length_b   1.000
_cell.length_c   1.000
_cell.angle_alpha   90.00
_cell.angle_beta   90.00
_cell.angle_gamma   90.00
#
_symmetry.space_group_name_H-M   'P 1'
#
loop_
_entity.id
_entity.type
_entity.pdbx_description
1 polymer ?
#
loop_
_entity_poly.entity_id
_entity_poly.type
_entity_poly.pdbx_seq_one_letter_code
_entity_poly.pdbx_strand_id
1 'polypeptide(L)'
;MGTRVSYPVEVKQKAVEMRLAGVPMKEIMQKLNIKNKTQVQTWVRWHKAGDTHRFEQPVGKQYTYGKGPEYSSELERLQAENRYLSQQNEVLKKYNELERKLIRKRQSNW
;
A
#
# COMPACT_ATOMS: atom_id res chain seq x y z
N MET A 1 6.48 -13.68 -12.17
CA MET A 1 5.79 -12.55 -11.49
C MET A 1 6.48 -11.26 -11.89
N GLY A 2 5.77 -10.24 -12.37
CA GLY A 2 6.39 -8.97 -12.78
C GLY A 2 6.87 -8.17 -11.56
N THR A 3 8.12 -7.71 -11.56
CA THR A 3 8.69 -6.86 -10.51
C THR A 3 7.95 -5.52 -10.47
N ARG A 4 7.31 -5.20 -9.35
CA ARG A 4 6.65 -3.89 -9.15
C ARG A 4 7.72 -2.81 -9.06
N VAL A 5 7.69 -1.84 -9.98
CA VAL A 5 8.63 -0.71 -9.99
C VAL A 5 8.08 0.41 -9.09
N SER A 6 8.85 0.79 -8.07
CA SER A 6 8.61 2.00 -7.29
C SER A 6 9.34 3.17 -7.93
N TYR A 7 8.74 4.36 -7.89
CA TYR A 7 9.39 5.60 -8.32
C TYR A 7 9.65 6.48 -7.08
N PRO A 8 10.82 7.15 -6.99
CA PRO A 8 11.09 8.16 -5.97
C PRO A 8 10.06 9.30 -5.98
N VAL A 9 9.86 9.98 -4.84
CA VAL A 9 8.88 11.06 -4.70
C VAL A 9 9.15 12.20 -5.67
N GLU A 10 10.43 12.50 -5.88
CA GLU A 10 10.92 13.55 -6.78
C GLU A 10 10.52 13.28 -8.23
N VAL A 11 10.57 12.00 -8.66
CA VAL A 11 10.13 11.58 -10.00
C VAL A 11 8.62 11.73 -10.14
N LYS A 12 7.86 11.43 -9.08
CA LYS A 12 6.40 11.60 -9.07
C LYS A 12 6.01 13.07 -9.16
N GLN A 13 6.65 13.93 -8.37
CA GLN A 13 6.44 15.38 -8.38
C GLN A 13 6.79 15.99 -9.74
N LYS A 14 7.97 15.68 -10.27
CA LYS A 14 8.42 16.15 -11.59
C LYS A 14 7.49 15.73 -12.72
N ALA A 15 6.95 14.51 -12.68
CA ALA A 15 5.96 14.05 -13.65
C ALA A 15 4.67 14.88 -13.61
N VAL A 16 4.24 15.28 -12.41
CA VAL A 16 3.07 16.14 -12.21
C VAL A 16 3.33 17.55 -12.69
N GLU A 17 4.46 18.15 -12.33
CA GLU A 17 4.87 19.49 -12.78
C GLU A 17 4.92 19.57 -14.31
N MET A 18 5.57 18.61 -14.97
CA MET A 18 5.61 18.54 -16.43
C MET A 18 4.21 18.41 -17.03
N ARG A 19 3.31 17.65 -16.39
CA ARG A 19 1.93 17.51 -16.88
C ARG A 19 1.13 18.81 -16.72
N LEU A 20 1.31 19.52 -15.61
CA LEU A 20 0.69 20.82 -15.36
C LEU A 20 1.23 21.90 -16.31
N ALA A 21 2.51 21.82 -16.68
CA ALA A 21 3.14 22.64 -17.71
C ALA A 21 2.71 22.27 -19.16
N GLY A 22 1.77 21.33 -19.32
CA GLY A 22 1.20 20.98 -20.63
C GLY A 22 2.01 19.96 -21.44
N VAL A 23 3.10 19.40 -20.89
CA VAL A 23 3.93 18.43 -21.61
C VAL A 23 3.11 17.15 -21.91
N PRO A 24 3.22 16.58 -23.13
CA PRO A 24 2.54 15.34 -23.48
C PRO A 24 2.96 14.16 -22.61
N MET A 25 2.00 13.29 -22.26
CA MET A 25 2.25 12.13 -21.39
C MET A 25 3.35 11.19 -21.93
N LYS A 26 3.44 11.05 -23.25
CA LYS A 26 4.46 10.23 -23.93
C LYS A 26 5.87 10.74 -23.66
N GLU A 27 6.07 12.06 -23.72
CA GLU A 27 7.36 12.68 -23.42
C GLU A 27 7.72 12.56 -21.94
N ILE A 28 6.74 12.75 -21.04
CA ILE A 28 6.95 12.58 -19.59
C ILE A 28 7.41 11.16 -19.29
N MET A 29 6.74 10.16 -19.87
CA MET A 29 7.10 8.74 -19.70
C MET A 29 8.51 8.45 -20.21
N GLN A 30 8.87 8.97 -21.38
CA GLN A 30 10.19 8.77 -21.98
C GLN A 30 11.29 9.45 -21.15
N LYS A 31 11.10 10.72 -20.77
CA LYS A 31 12.09 11.51 -20.02
C LYS A 31 12.31 10.99 -18.60
N LEU A 32 11.26 10.49 -17.94
CA LEU A 32 11.33 9.99 -16.55
C LEU A 32 11.45 8.46 -16.48
N ASN A 33 11.59 7.78 -17.62
CA ASN A 33 11.65 6.33 -17.74
C ASN A 33 10.48 5.61 -17.01
N ILE A 34 9.27 6.18 -17.13
CA ILE A 34 8.06 5.66 -16.52
C ILE A 34 7.38 4.69 -17.47
N LYS A 35 7.13 3.46 -17.01
CA LYS A 35 6.57 2.41 -17.87
C LYS A 35 5.07 2.54 -18.10
N ASN A 36 4.33 3.11 -17.14
CA ASN A 36 2.87 3.12 -17.19
C ASN A 36 2.28 4.54 -17.08
N LYS A 37 1.55 4.96 -18.12
CA LYS A 37 0.84 6.25 -18.17
C LYS A 37 -0.16 6.44 -17.03
N THR A 38 -0.79 5.36 -16.57
CA THR A 38 -1.82 5.41 -15.52
C THR A 38 -1.21 5.82 -14.16
N GLN A 39 0.07 5.52 -13.93
CA GLN A 39 0.78 5.98 -12.73
C GLN A 39 0.88 7.51 -12.71
N VAL A 40 1.28 8.11 -13.83
CA VAL A 40 1.35 9.58 -13.97
C VAL A 40 -0.04 10.21 -13.80
N GLN A 41 -1.08 9.63 -14.41
CA GLN A 41 -2.46 10.10 -14.24
C GLN A 41 -2.90 10.07 -12.77
N THR A 42 -2.56 9.00 -12.05
CA THR A 42 -2.87 8.83 -10.63
C THR A 42 -2.16 9.89 -9.79
N TRP A 43 -0.88 10.15 -10.07
CA TRP A 43 -0.12 11.18 -9.34
C TRP A 43 -0.67 12.58 -9.56
N VAL A 44 -1.07 12.92 -10.79
CA VAL A 44 -1.70 14.21 -11.12
C VAL A 44 -3.04 14.35 -10.38
N ARG A 45 -3.83 13.27 -10.30
CA ARG A 45 -5.08 13.27 -9.54
C ARG A 45 -4.83 13.52 -8.05
N TRP A 46 -3.85 12.84 -7.45
CA TRP A 46 -3.50 13.06 -6.04
C TRP A 46 -3.03 14.48 -5.78
N HIS A 47 -2.17 15.03 -6.65
CA HIS A 47 -1.72 16.41 -6.52
C HIS A 47 -2.87 17.41 -6.59
N LYS A 48 -3.80 17.26 -7.55
CA LYS A 48 -4.98 18.12 -7.66
C LYS A 48 -5.92 18.02 -6.45
N ALA A 49 -5.92 16.89 -5.76
CA ALA A 49 -6.71 16.65 -4.56
C ALA A 49 -5.99 17.06 -3.25
N GLY A 50 -4.75 17.56 -3.30
CA GLY A 50 -3.94 17.82 -2.10
C GLY A 50 -3.39 16.56 -1.41
N ASP A 51 -3.55 15.39 -2.04
CA ASP A 51 -3.19 14.06 -1.52
C ASP A 51 -1.68 13.75 -1.68
N THR A 52 -0.79 14.73 -1.52
CA THR A 52 0.66 14.58 -1.75
C THR A 52 1.32 13.57 -0.80
N HIS A 53 0.76 13.41 0.40
CA HIS A 53 1.12 12.37 1.38
C HIS A 53 1.04 10.93 0.83
N ARG A 54 0.41 10.71 -0.34
CA ARG A 54 0.37 9.43 -1.04
C ARG A 54 1.62 9.14 -1.87
N PHE A 55 2.47 10.13 -2.15
CA PHE A 55 3.70 9.90 -2.93
C PHE A 55 4.75 9.08 -2.18
N GLU A 56 4.75 9.12 -0.86
CA GLU A 56 5.66 8.34 0.01
C GLU A 56 5.28 6.86 0.12
N GLN A 57 4.13 6.48 -0.44
CA GLN A 57 3.60 5.12 -0.32
C GLN A 57 4.46 4.09 -1.08
N PRO A 58 4.90 2.99 -0.43
CA PRO A 58 5.61 1.91 -1.10
C PRO A 58 4.64 1.03 -1.92
N VAL A 59 5.13 0.50 -3.03
CA VAL A 59 4.37 -0.41 -3.89
C VAL A 59 4.22 -1.79 -3.25
N GLY A 60 2.99 -2.31 -3.23
CA GLY A 60 2.71 -3.70 -2.93
C GLY A 60 2.32 -4.02 -1.48
N LYS A 61 2.18 -3.02 -0.61
CA LYS A 61 1.40 -3.18 0.61
C LYS A 61 -0.09 -3.12 0.25
N GLN A 62 -0.85 -4.14 0.65
CA GLN A 62 -2.31 -4.04 0.69
C GLN A 62 -2.64 -3.00 1.74
N TYR A 63 -3.37 -1.96 1.34
CA TYR A 63 -3.90 -0.98 2.29
C TYR A 63 -5.00 -1.66 3.10
N THR A 64 -4.66 -2.21 4.26
CA THR A 64 -5.57 -2.17 5.39
C THR A 64 -5.54 -0.75 5.95
N TYR A 65 -6.73 -0.21 6.17
CA TYR A 65 -7.01 1.11 6.72
C TYR A 65 -5.96 1.56 7.75
N GLY A 66 -5.27 2.67 7.50
CA GLY A 66 -4.03 3.02 8.21
C GLY A 66 -3.29 4.26 7.68
N LYS A 67 -3.68 4.78 6.51
CA LYS A 67 -4.07 6.20 6.45
C LYS A 67 -5.43 6.30 7.16
N GLY A 68 -5.42 6.12 8.47
CA GLY A 68 -6.63 6.15 9.31
C GLY A 68 -6.99 7.59 9.66
N PRO A 69 -8.23 7.86 10.10
CA PRO A 69 -8.61 9.19 10.58
C PRO A 69 -7.63 9.67 11.66
N GLU A 70 -7.39 11.00 11.73
CA GLU A 70 -6.73 11.59 12.88
C GLU A 70 -7.49 11.17 14.14
N TYR A 71 -6.83 10.45 15.05
CA TYR A 71 -7.45 10.04 16.31
C TYR A 71 -7.54 11.26 17.22
N SER A 72 -8.71 11.47 17.82
CA SER A 72 -8.96 12.60 18.72
C SER A 72 -8.14 12.53 20.01
N SER A 73 -7.75 11.31 20.42
CA SER A 73 -6.95 11.03 21.61
C SER A 73 -6.09 9.78 21.47
N GLU A 74 -5.05 9.70 22.29
CA GLU A 74 -4.14 8.54 22.33
C GLU A 74 -4.84 7.24 22.77
N LEU A 75 -5.85 7.35 23.64
CA LEU A 75 -6.64 6.20 24.12
C LEU A 75 -7.40 5.51 22.99
N GLU A 76 -8.01 6.30 22.09
CA GLU A 76 -8.75 5.80 20.94
C GLU A 76 -7.84 5.06 19.94
N ARG A 77 -6.64 5.61 19.71
CA ARG A 77 -5.58 4.96 18.91
C ARG A 77 -5.18 3.61 19.51
N LEU A 78 -4.90 3.58 20.82
CA LEU A 78 -4.47 2.36 21.52
C LEU A 78 -5.54 1.28 21.54
N GLN A 79 -6.83 1.64 21.62
CA GLN A 79 -7.93 0.68 21.51
C GLN A 79 -8.07 0.10 20.11
N ALA A 80 -7.91 0.93 19.07
CA ALA A 80 -7.95 0.46 17.69
C ALA A 80 -6.79 -0.51 17.39
N GLU A 81 -5.59 -0.17 17.85
CA GLU A 81 -4.40 -1.02 17.74
C GLU A 81 -4.57 -2.34 18.51
N ASN A 82 -5.07 -2.30 19.75
CA ASN A 82 -5.35 -3.52 20.52
C ASN A 82 -6.37 -4.44 19.82
N ARG A 83 -7.42 -3.88 19.22
CA ARG A 83 -8.39 -4.66 18.44
C ARG A 83 -7.72 -5.33 17.23
N TYR A 84 -6.90 -4.58 16.50
CA TYR A 84 -6.17 -5.09 15.35
C TYR A 84 -5.19 -6.22 15.74
N LEU A 85 -4.37 -5.99 16.76
CA LEU A 85 -3.43 -6.98 17.28
C LEU A 85 -4.17 -8.23 17.78
N SER A 86 -5.33 -8.05 18.41
CA SER A 86 -6.17 -9.17 18.86
C SER A 86 -6.67 -10.01 17.68
N GLN A 87 -7.10 -9.39 16.58
CA GLN A 87 -7.50 -10.10 15.36
C GLN A 87 -6.33 -10.85 14.72
N GLN A 88 -5.14 -10.25 14.65
CA GLN A 88 -3.94 -10.93 14.15
C GLN A 88 -3.59 -12.16 14.99
N ASN A 89 -3.64 -12.02 16.31
CA ASN A 89 -3.44 -13.13 17.23
C ASN A 89 -4.49 -14.24 17.06
N GLU A 90 -5.75 -13.90 16.80
CA GLU A 90 -6.80 -14.88 16.53
C GLU A 90 -6.53 -15.68 15.25
N VAL A 91 -6.10 -15.00 14.17
CA VAL A 91 -5.72 -15.65 12.91
C VAL A 91 -4.55 -16.61 13.12
N LEU A 92 -3.53 -16.21 13.86
CA LEU A 92 -2.37 -17.06 14.19
C LEU A 92 -2.77 -18.28 15.04
N LYS A 93 -3.67 -18.09 16.02
CA LYS A 93 -4.21 -19.21 16.81
C LYS A 93 -4.94 -20.22 15.94
N LYS A 94 -5.79 -19.76 15.00
CA LYS A 94 -6.50 -20.62 14.04
C LYS A 94 -5.52 -21.38 13.14
N TYR A 95 -4.47 -20.71 12.66
CA TYR A 95 -3.43 -21.35 11.87
C TYR A 95 -2.71 -22.48 12.64
N ASN A 96 -2.28 -22.21 13.87
CA ASN A 96 -1.63 -23.20 14.73
C ASN A 96 -2.57 -24.39 15.03
N GLU A 97 -3.86 -24.16 15.20
CA GLU A 97 -4.84 -25.23 15.39
C GLU A 97 -4.99 -26.10 14.14
N LEU A 98 -5.04 -25.48 12.96
CA LEU A 98 -5.07 -26.20 11.68
C LEU A 98 -3.81 -27.05 11.50
N GLU A 99 -2.64 -26.51 11.80
CA GLU A 99 -1.38 -27.26 11.74
C GLU A 99 -1.41 -28.47 12.69
N ARG A 100 -1.86 -28.31 13.92
CA ARG A 100 -2.06 -29.43 14.87
C ARG A 100 -3.05 -30.48 14.34
N LYS A 101 -4.15 -30.05 13.71
CA LYS A 101 -5.11 -30.99 13.07
C LYS A 101 -4.48 -31.76 11.92
N LEU A 102 -3.68 -31.10 11.08
CA LEU A 102 -2.96 -31.74 9.97
C LEU A 102 -1.93 -32.75 10.48
N ILE A 103 -1.15 -32.41 11.50
CA ILE A 103 -0.17 -33.34 12.11
C ILE A 103 -0.89 -34.56 12.69
N ARG A 104 -1.97 -34.38 13.45
CA ARG A 104 -2.77 -35.48 13.99
C ARG A 104 -3.35 -36.37 12.89
N LYS A 105 -3.90 -35.78 11.83
CA LYS A 105 -4.42 -36.53 10.68
C LYS A 105 -3.32 -37.35 9.99
N ARG A 106 -2.11 -36.79 9.86
CA ARG A 106 -0.95 -37.50 9.30
C ARG A 106 -0.52 -38.67 10.17
N GLN A 107 -0.55 -38.52 11.50
CA GLN A 107 -0.21 -39.58 12.45
C GLN A 107 -1.28 -40.68 12.55
N SER A 108 -2.57 -40.35 12.36
CA SER A 108 -3.69 -41.30 12.40
C SER A 108 -3.87 -42.09 11.10
N ASN A 109 -3.19 -41.70 10.02
CA ASN A 109 -3.24 -42.36 8.70
C ASN A 109 -2.08 -43.37 8.51
N TRP A 110 -1.35 -43.66 9.59
CA TRP A 110 -0.32 -44.69 9.69
C TRP A 110 -0.74 -45.71 10.75
#